data_AF-A0A8S0VA67-F1
#
_entry.id   AF-A0A8S0VA67-F1
#
_cell.length_a   1.000
_cell.length_b   1.000
_cell.length_c   1.000
_cell.angle_alpha   90.00
_cell.angle_beta   90.00
_cell.angle_gamma   90.00
#
_symmetry.space_group_name_H-M   'P 1'
#
loop_
_entity.id
_entity.type
_entity.pdbx_description
1 polymer ?
#
loop_
_entity_poly.entity_id
_entity_poly.type
_entity_poly.pdbx_seq_one_letter_code
_entity_poly.pdbx_strand_id
1 'polypeptide(L)'
;MAYVFTFWTCYVLYKEYKIISTKRLHFLASANRRPDQYTVLVRNVPPDPDESVSEHVEHFFCVNHPEHYLTHQIVYDANKLAKLVEKKKSLYNWYTYYQTRYERNLKNRPQTKTGFWGLWGKTVDAINYYSEEIEKTSEEEAAEREKVMSDPKSIMPAAFVSFKSRWGAAVCAQTQQTSNPTLWLTEWAPEPRDVYWDNLAIPFVELNVRRLLMTVALFFLTFFFMLPIAFVQSLASIDGIEKVLPFLKPLIEAKVIKSIIQGFLPGIALKIFLILLPTILMTMSKIEGFISLSYLDRKSASKYHLFLLVNVFFGSIITGAAFQQLHKFANQAPSEIPKTVGVAIPMKATFFITYIMVDGWAGIAAEILRLVPLIMFHLKNTFLVKTEQDREQAMDPGSINFSVSEPRIQLYFLLGLVYAPVTPILLPFIIIFFTFSFVVFRHQIINVYDQKYESGAKFWPDVHRRVIIGLIISQVLLMGSLSTRDAPKATPLILVLPVLTIWFHQICKGRFESAFVKFPLQDAMVKDTLERATEPKLNLKVYLQDAYVHPVFKGIEFERPPVIDEEENNPLVSTKRNSCRGSKTGSIGSPDSVVCITE
;
A
#
# COMPACT_ATOMS: atom_id res chain seq x y z
N MET A 1 -30.76 -16.02 -17.72
CA MET A 1 -29.33 -16.25 -17.40
C MET A 1 -28.68 -15.07 -16.66
N ALA A 2 -28.68 -13.84 -17.18
CA ALA A 2 -28.04 -12.69 -16.50
C ALA A 2 -28.50 -12.46 -15.05
N TYR A 3 -29.82 -12.60 -14.78
CA TYR A 3 -30.37 -12.59 -13.43
C TYR A 3 -29.82 -13.70 -12.54
N VAL A 4 -29.76 -14.93 -13.07
CA VAL A 4 -29.26 -16.09 -12.32
C VAL A 4 -27.80 -15.87 -11.94
N PHE A 5 -26.95 -15.43 -12.88
CA PHE A 5 -25.56 -15.11 -12.59
C PHE A 5 -25.44 -13.98 -11.57
N THR A 6 -26.17 -12.88 -11.74
CA THR A 6 -26.14 -11.74 -10.81
C THR A 6 -26.58 -12.16 -9.40
N PHE A 7 -27.73 -12.82 -9.26
CA PHE A 7 -28.25 -13.24 -7.97
C PHE A 7 -27.36 -14.28 -7.30
N TRP A 8 -26.81 -15.24 -8.05
CA TRP A 8 -25.87 -16.21 -7.51
C TRP A 8 -24.58 -15.55 -7.05
N THR A 9 -23.99 -14.66 -7.86
CA THR A 9 -22.79 -13.91 -7.48
C THR A 9 -23.04 -13.05 -6.24
N CYS A 10 -24.14 -12.31 -6.18
CA CYS A 10 -24.50 -11.52 -4.99
C CYS A 10 -24.72 -12.40 -3.76
N TYR A 11 -25.39 -13.56 -3.90
CA TYR A 11 -25.59 -14.51 -2.81
C TYR A 11 -24.26 -15.05 -2.26
N VAL A 12 -23.35 -15.48 -3.15
CA VAL A 12 -22.01 -15.96 -2.76
C VAL A 12 -21.21 -14.84 -2.10
N LEU A 13 -21.19 -13.64 -2.69
CA LEU A 13 -20.50 -12.49 -2.10
C LEU A 13 -21.06 -12.14 -0.71
N TYR A 14 -22.37 -12.19 -0.52
CA TYR A 14 -23.00 -11.96 0.78
C TYR A 14 -22.55 -12.99 1.82
N LYS A 15 -22.53 -14.27 1.45
CA LYS A 15 -22.08 -15.37 2.33
C LYS A 15 -20.60 -15.24 2.67
N GLU A 16 -19.75 -14.99 1.68
CA GLU A 16 -18.31 -14.83 1.88
C GLU A 16 -17.99 -13.59 2.71
N TYR A 17 -18.66 -12.46 2.48
CA TYR A 17 -18.48 -11.27 3.30
C TYR A 17 -18.85 -11.55 4.76
N LYS A 18 -19.96 -12.26 5.01
CA LYS A 18 -20.30 -12.72 6.35
C LYS A 18 -19.20 -13.60 6.95
N ILE A 19 -18.77 -14.65 6.24
CA ILE A 19 -17.74 -15.58 6.72
C ILE A 19 -16.44 -14.84 7.07
N ILE A 20 -15.97 -13.96 6.20
CA ILE A 20 -14.72 -13.22 6.39
C ILE A 20 -14.86 -12.20 7.52
N SER A 21 -16.01 -11.54 7.66
CA SER A 21 -16.27 -10.65 8.79
C SER A 21 -16.22 -11.42 10.13
N THR A 22 -16.83 -12.60 10.21
CA THR A 22 -16.79 -13.45 11.41
C THR A 22 -15.39 -13.97 11.69
N LYS A 23 -14.66 -14.43 10.67
CA LYS A 23 -13.25 -14.88 10.81
C LYS A 23 -12.34 -13.76 11.28
N ARG A 24 -12.52 -12.54 10.76
CA ARG A 24 -11.77 -11.36 11.18
C ARG A 24 -12.03 -11.04 12.66
N LEU A 25 -13.29 -10.97 13.09
CA LEU A 25 -13.62 -10.68 14.49
C LEU A 25 -13.07 -11.75 15.43
N HIS A 26 -13.23 -13.03 15.07
CA HIS A 26 -12.64 -14.13 15.82
C HIS A 26 -11.11 -14.01 15.91
N PHE A 27 -10.44 -13.73 14.79
CA PHE A 27 -8.99 -13.52 14.74
C PHE A 27 -8.56 -12.36 15.65
N LEU A 28 -9.27 -11.23 15.62
CA LEU A 28 -8.93 -10.08 16.47
C LEU A 28 -9.14 -10.38 17.96
N ALA A 29 -10.18 -11.14 18.30
CA ALA A 29 -10.42 -11.58 19.67
C ALA A 29 -9.32 -12.53 20.18
N SER A 30 -8.90 -13.50 19.34
CA SER A 30 -7.87 -14.49 19.71
C SER A 30 -6.43 -14.03 19.50
N ALA A 31 -6.20 -12.89 18.84
CA ALA A 31 -4.85 -12.43 18.53
C ALA A 31 -4.07 -12.09 19.80
N ASN A 32 -2.77 -12.42 19.80
CA ASN A 32 -1.87 -12.07 20.90
C ASN A 32 -1.79 -10.55 21.11
N ARG A 33 -1.26 -10.16 22.28
CA ARG A 33 -0.91 -8.77 22.58
C ARG A 33 0.06 -8.24 21.53
N ARG A 34 -0.29 -7.08 20.97
CA ARG A 34 0.56 -6.32 20.06
C ARG A 34 0.43 -4.82 20.34
N PRO A 35 1.46 -4.00 20.07
CA PRO A 35 1.42 -2.57 20.35
C PRO A 35 0.32 -1.81 19.59
N ASP A 36 -0.01 -2.23 18.36
CA ASP A 36 -1.02 -1.58 17.51
C ASP A 36 -2.43 -1.57 18.11
N GLN A 37 -2.70 -2.47 19.06
CA GLN A 37 -3.99 -2.56 19.73
C GLN A 37 -4.17 -1.45 20.80
N TYR A 38 -3.07 -0.86 21.26
CA TYR A 38 -3.02 0.12 22.34
C TYR A 38 -2.63 1.52 21.87
N THR A 39 -2.14 1.65 20.64
CA THR A 39 -1.52 2.86 20.14
C THR A 39 -2.32 3.49 19.00
N VAL A 40 -2.45 4.80 19.05
CA VAL A 40 -3.09 5.64 18.03
C VAL A 40 -2.02 6.57 17.46
N LEU A 41 -1.97 6.67 16.14
CA LEU A 41 -1.17 7.69 15.47
C LEU A 41 -1.96 8.99 15.44
N VAL A 42 -1.38 10.03 16.03
CA VAL A 42 -1.89 11.40 16.03
C VAL A 42 -1.09 12.20 15.00
N ARG A 43 -1.78 12.91 14.12
CA ARG A 43 -1.16 13.76 13.09
C ARG A 43 -1.73 15.18 13.12
N ASN A 44 -0.92 16.10 12.60
CA ASN A 44 -1.27 17.52 12.48
C ASN A 44 -1.60 18.12 13.85
N VAL A 45 -0.69 17.88 14.81
CA VAL A 45 -0.67 18.58 16.10
C VAL A 45 -0.46 20.07 15.82
N PRO A 46 -1.32 20.97 16.33
CA PRO A 46 -1.17 22.39 16.09
C PRO A 46 0.14 22.90 16.70
N PRO A 47 0.83 23.84 16.04
CA PRO A 47 2.00 24.48 16.62
C PRO A 47 1.59 25.34 17.81
N ASP A 48 2.31 25.22 18.92
CA ASP A 48 2.16 26.07 20.10
C ASP A 48 3.47 26.88 20.28
N PRO A 49 3.40 28.20 20.53
CA PRO A 49 4.59 29.03 20.75
C PRO A 49 5.28 28.77 22.09
N ASP A 50 4.56 28.27 23.09
CA ASP A 50 5.03 28.14 24.47
C ASP A 50 5.40 26.69 24.83
N GLU A 51 4.84 25.70 24.14
CA GLU A 51 5.01 24.27 24.40
C GLU A 51 5.68 23.53 23.24
N SER A 52 6.56 22.58 23.56
CA SER A 52 7.04 21.61 22.57
C SER A 52 5.91 20.68 22.11
N VAL A 53 6.08 20.04 20.95
CA VAL A 53 5.08 19.05 20.46
C VAL A 53 4.86 17.92 21.48
N SER A 54 5.90 17.53 22.23
CA SER A 54 5.81 16.52 23.29
C SER A 54 4.88 16.96 24.41
N GLU A 55 5.16 18.14 24.99
CA GLU A 55 4.40 18.71 26.10
C GLU A 55 2.96 18.98 25.68
N HIS A 56 2.76 19.45 24.45
CA HIS A 56 1.43 19.73 23.92
C HIS A 56 0.59 18.45 23.76
N VAL A 57 1.18 17.37 23.25
CA VAL A 57 0.53 16.05 23.17
C VAL A 57 0.22 15.52 24.56
N GLU A 58 1.17 15.58 25.48
CA GLU A 58 0.97 15.14 26.85
C GLU A 58 -0.16 15.89 27.53
N HIS A 59 -0.13 17.22 27.52
CA HIS A 59 -1.18 18.07 28.09
C HIS A 59 -2.55 17.76 27.47
N PHE A 60 -2.63 17.67 26.13
CA PHE A 60 -3.88 17.37 25.44
C PHE A 60 -4.50 16.03 25.88
N PHE A 61 -3.70 14.96 25.96
CA PHE A 61 -4.20 13.64 26.31
C PHE A 61 -4.41 13.43 27.81
N CYS A 62 -3.62 14.08 28.67
CA CYS A 62 -3.86 14.10 30.12
C CYS A 62 -5.18 14.80 30.47
N VAL A 63 -5.55 15.86 29.75
CA VAL A 63 -6.81 16.59 30.00
C VAL A 63 -8.02 15.85 29.41
N ASN A 64 -7.92 15.40 28.16
CA ASN A 64 -9.07 14.81 27.45
C ASN A 64 -9.26 13.30 27.69
N HIS A 65 -8.19 12.58 28.06
CA HIS A 65 -8.19 11.12 28.28
C HIS A 65 -7.46 10.73 29.59
N PRO A 66 -7.75 11.35 30.74
CA PRO A 66 -6.94 11.29 31.97
C PRO A 66 -6.69 9.87 32.50
N GLU A 67 -7.70 9.02 32.49
CA GLU A 67 -7.61 7.66 33.07
C GLU A 67 -7.01 6.62 32.10
N HIS A 68 -6.87 6.98 30.82
CA HIS A 68 -6.50 6.03 29.77
C HIS A 68 -5.18 6.36 29.10
N TYR A 69 -4.76 7.61 29.11
CA TYR A 69 -3.44 7.98 28.62
C TYR A 69 -2.34 7.26 29.40
N LEU A 70 -1.32 6.76 28.68
CA LEU A 70 -0.20 6.04 29.27
C LEU A 70 1.15 6.68 28.94
N THR A 71 1.42 6.87 27.65
CA THR A 71 2.67 7.47 27.16
C THR A 71 2.52 7.88 25.69
N HIS A 72 3.44 8.67 25.18
CA HIS A 72 3.52 9.00 23.76
C HIS A 72 4.96 8.91 23.26
N GLN A 73 5.11 8.68 21.95
CA GLN A 73 6.38 8.69 21.25
C GLN A 73 6.28 9.66 20.08
N ILE A 74 7.15 10.67 20.06
CA ILE A 74 7.20 11.68 19.00
C ILE A 74 7.82 11.08 17.74
N VAL A 75 7.36 11.56 16.59
CA VAL A 75 7.93 11.26 15.28
C VAL A 75 9.01 12.29 14.93
N TYR A 76 10.18 11.79 14.55
CA TYR A 76 11.30 12.61 14.07
C TYR A 76 11.53 12.39 12.57
N ASP A 77 11.95 13.43 11.85
CA ASP A 77 12.45 13.30 10.48
C ASP A 77 13.88 12.71 10.51
N ALA A 78 13.93 11.39 10.53
CA ALA A 78 15.17 10.63 10.51
C ALA A 78 15.56 10.14 9.09
N ASN A 79 15.00 10.72 8.02
CA ASN A 79 15.20 10.22 6.66
C ASN A 79 16.66 10.23 6.20
N LYS A 80 17.39 11.31 6.51
CA LYS A 80 18.82 11.41 6.18
C LYS A 80 19.64 10.44 7.03
N LEU A 81 19.32 10.35 8.32
CA LEU A 81 19.98 9.43 9.25
C LEU A 81 19.77 7.96 8.85
N ALA A 82 18.56 7.59 8.42
CA ALA A 82 18.23 6.25 7.93
C ALA A 82 19.09 5.86 6.71
N LYS A 83 19.28 6.79 5.76
CA LYS A 83 20.16 6.58 4.59
C LYS A 83 21.62 6.40 5.01
N LEU A 84 22.10 7.14 6.01
CA LEU A 84 23.46 6.97 6.54
C LEU A 84 23.64 5.61 7.21
N VAL A 85 22.67 5.17 8.02
CA VAL A 85 22.71 3.85 8.66
C VAL A 85 22.68 2.72 7.63
N GLU A 86 21.86 2.84 6.59
CA GLU A 86 21.84 1.86 5.49
C GLU A 86 23.17 1.83 4.72
N LYS A 87 23.75 3.01 4.42
CA LYS A 87 25.09 3.14 3.81
C LYS A 87 26.15 2.47 4.68
N LYS A 88 26.17 2.76 5.98
CA LYS A 88 27.11 2.18 6.97
C LYS A 88 27.00 0.67 7.02
N LYS A 89 25.77 0.12 7.07
CA LYS A 89 25.55 -1.34 7.01
C LYS A 89 26.14 -1.94 5.73
N SER A 90 25.93 -1.31 4.57
CA SER A 90 26.53 -1.77 3.32
C SER A 90 28.06 -1.72 3.34
N LEU A 91 28.67 -0.70 3.95
CA LEU A 91 30.13 -0.59 4.09
C LEU A 91 30.70 -1.66 5.03
N TYR A 92 30.03 -1.93 6.16
CA TYR A 92 30.40 -3.04 7.05
C TYR A 92 30.41 -4.38 6.34
N ASN A 93 29.40 -4.67 5.52
CA ASN A 93 29.36 -5.91 4.73
C ASN A 93 30.57 -6.04 3.79
N TRP A 94 30.99 -4.94 3.16
CA TRP A 94 32.21 -4.91 2.35
C TRP A 94 33.48 -5.05 3.19
N TYR A 95 33.57 -4.39 4.34
CA TYR A 95 34.68 -4.54 5.26
C TYR A 95 34.86 -6.00 5.71
N THR A 96 33.78 -6.63 6.20
CA THR A 96 33.81 -8.03 6.65
C THR A 96 34.19 -8.96 5.51
N TYR A 97 33.72 -8.71 4.28
CA TYR A 97 34.14 -9.48 3.11
C TYR A 97 35.65 -9.50 2.88
N TYR A 98 36.25 -8.30 2.84
CA TYR A 98 37.66 -8.16 2.57
C TYR A 98 38.51 -8.70 3.73
N GLN A 99 38.04 -8.54 4.96
CA GLN A 99 38.64 -9.14 6.15
C GLN A 99 38.63 -10.68 6.06
N THR A 100 37.48 -11.30 5.84
CA THR A 100 37.38 -12.77 5.69
C THR A 100 38.22 -13.27 4.51
N ARG A 101 38.31 -12.52 3.41
CA ARG A 101 39.17 -12.86 2.26
C ARG A 101 40.66 -12.82 2.64
N TYR A 102 41.08 -11.86 3.46
CA TYR A 102 42.44 -11.77 3.96
C TYR A 102 42.77 -12.88 4.98
N GLU A 103 41.86 -13.19 5.89
CA GLU A 103 42.00 -14.29 6.85
C GLU A 103 42.17 -15.64 6.15
N ARG A 104 41.50 -15.86 5.01
CA ARG A 104 41.67 -17.07 4.18
C ARG A 104 43.02 -17.12 3.44
N ASN A 105 43.64 -15.98 3.15
CA ASN A 105 44.91 -15.93 2.45
C ASN A 105 45.76 -14.74 2.93
N LEU A 106 46.51 -14.97 4.01
CA LEU A 106 47.33 -13.97 4.72
C LEU A 106 48.44 -13.35 3.87
N LYS A 107 48.77 -13.93 2.71
CA LYS A 107 49.92 -13.51 1.89
C LYS A 107 49.69 -12.17 1.18
N ASN A 108 48.46 -11.86 0.77
CA ASN A 108 48.16 -10.66 -0.02
C ASN A 108 47.02 -9.88 0.62
N ARG A 109 47.27 -8.62 1.01
CA ARG A 109 46.19 -7.72 1.43
C ARG A 109 45.29 -7.39 0.24
N PRO A 110 43.95 -7.50 0.40
CA PRO A 110 43.04 -7.26 -0.70
C PRO A 110 43.02 -5.78 -1.07
N GLN A 111 43.05 -5.50 -2.36
CA GLN A 111 42.96 -4.15 -2.90
C GLN A 111 41.60 -3.91 -3.56
N THR A 112 41.11 -2.67 -3.48
CA THR A 112 39.90 -2.19 -4.17
C THR A 112 40.22 -0.90 -4.93
N LYS A 113 39.36 -0.51 -5.88
CA LYS A 113 39.44 0.81 -6.51
C LYS A 113 38.35 1.73 -5.95
N THR A 114 38.64 3.02 -5.89
CA THR A 114 37.75 4.03 -5.26
C THR A 114 36.53 4.45 -6.10
N GLY A 115 36.49 4.13 -7.40
CA GLY A 115 35.43 4.56 -8.31
C GLY A 115 34.20 3.66 -8.31
N PHE A 116 33.26 3.98 -9.21
CA PHE A 116 31.96 3.30 -9.30
C PHE A 116 32.12 1.78 -9.43
N TRP A 117 31.52 1.04 -8.49
CA TRP A 117 31.57 -0.43 -8.39
C TRP A 117 32.98 -1.03 -8.33
N GLY A 118 33.99 -0.25 -7.93
CA GLY A 118 35.39 -0.70 -7.86
C GLY A 118 36.05 -0.91 -9.23
N LEU A 119 35.46 -0.37 -10.31
CA LEU A 119 35.94 -0.55 -11.68
C LEU A 119 36.98 0.53 -12.08
N TRP A 120 36.85 1.74 -11.54
CA TRP A 120 37.64 2.93 -11.91
C TRP A 120 38.32 3.52 -10.67
N GLY A 121 39.33 4.38 -10.83
CA GLY A 121 39.99 5.07 -9.71
C GLY A 121 41.29 4.45 -9.23
N LYS A 122 41.84 5.01 -8.13
CA LYS A 122 43.13 4.58 -7.55
C LYS A 122 42.94 3.26 -6.80
N THR A 123 43.93 2.38 -6.94
CA THR A 123 43.98 1.10 -6.21
C THR A 123 44.47 1.36 -4.78
N VAL A 124 43.65 1.01 -3.80
CA VAL A 124 43.90 1.22 -2.37
C VAL A 124 43.70 -0.09 -1.60
N ASP A 125 44.27 -0.18 -0.39
CA ASP A 125 43.99 -1.29 0.52
C ASP A 125 42.52 -1.28 0.91
N ALA A 126 41.80 -2.36 0.62
CA ALA A 126 40.36 -2.40 0.81
C ALA A 126 39.98 -2.32 2.29
N ILE A 127 40.73 -3.00 3.17
CA ILE A 127 40.40 -3.07 4.59
C ILE A 127 40.54 -1.68 5.22
N ASN A 128 41.68 -1.01 4.97
CA ASN A 128 41.92 0.33 5.51
C ASN A 128 40.93 1.35 4.91
N TYR A 129 40.66 1.27 3.61
CA TYR A 129 39.70 2.17 2.96
C TYR A 129 38.29 2.04 3.55
N TYR A 130 37.77 0.82 3.71
CA TYR A 130 36.45 0.62 4.28
C TYR A 130 36.42 0.95 5.77
N SER A 131 37.49 0.71 6.54
CA SER A 131 37.52 1.14 7.94
C SER A 131 37.47 2.66 8.08
N GLU A 132 38.25 3.40 7.28
CA GLU A 132 38.23 4.87 7.27
C GLU A 132 36.86 5.43 6.83
N GLU A 133 36.24 4.84 5.80
CA GLU A 133 34.91 5.30 5.33
C GLU A 133 33.80 4.93 6.34
N ILE A 134 33.93 3.82 7.08
CA ILE A 134 33.03 3.46 8.18
C ILE A 134 33.17 4.46 9.33
N GLU A 135 34.39 4.81 9.73
CA GLU A 135 34.66 5.79 10.78
C GLU A 135 34.07 7.15 10.40
N LYS A 136 34.36 7.65 9.21
CA LYS A 136 33.78 8.89 8.66
C LYS A 136 32.25 8.85 8.63
N THR A 137 31.66 7.76 8.13
CA THR A 137 30.19 7.63 8.08
C THR A 137 29.61 7.53 9.51
N SER A 138 30.35 6.99 10.47
CA SER A 138 29.93 6.92 11.87
C SER A 138 29.97 8.28 12.56
N GLU A 139 30.95 9.13 12.24
CA GLU A 139 30.99 10.53 12.69
C GLU A 139 29.82 11.32 12.09
N GLU A 140 29.57 11.18 10.78
CA GLU A 140 28.42 11.80 10.10
C GLU A 140 27.09 11.32 10.70
N GLU A 141 26.95 10.03 11.03
CA GLU A 141 25.78 9.47 11.69
C GLU A 141 25.58 10.08 13.09
N ALA A 142 26.65 10.17 13.89
CA ALA A 142 26.57 10.73 15.25
C ALA A 142 26.17 12.21 15.22
N ALA A 143 26.79 13.00 14.34
CA ALA A 143 26.46 14.41 14.16
C ALA A 143 25.02 14.62 13.66
N GLU A 144 24.56 13.83 12.69
CA GLU A 144 23.18 13.91 12.21
C GLU A 144 22.18 13.42 13.26
N ARG A 145 22.54 12.41 14.07
CA ARG A 145 21.71 11.94 15.19
C ARG A 145 21.51 13.04 16.23
N GLU A 146 22.59 13.67 16.68
CA GLU A 146 22.52 14.78 17.64
C GLU A 146 21.69 15.94 17.08
N LYS A 147 21.86 16.25 15.80
CA LYS A 147 21.07 17.27 15.10
C LYS A 147 19.58 16.93 15.07
N VAL A 148 19.20 15.70 14.73
CA VAL A 148 17.78 15.28 14.68
C VAL A 148 17.13 15.32 16.07
N MET A 149 17.90 15.04 17.12
CA MET A 149 17.40 15.07 18.51
C MET A 149 17.31 16.49 19.09
N SER A 150 18.21 17.39 18.69
CA SER A 150 18.28 18.76 19.22
C SER A 150 17.49 19.78 18.41
N ASP A 151 17.35 19.58 17.09
CA ASP A 151 16.68 20.54 16.21
C ASP A 151 15.15 20.41 16.30
N PRO A 152 14.43 21.43 16.80
CA PRO A 152 12.97 21.40 16.87
C PRO A 152 12.31 21.28 15.48
N LYS A 153 13.00 21.64 14.39
CA LYS A 153 12.49 21.46 13.03
C LYS A 153 12.45 20.01 12.58
N SER A 154 13.27 19.15 13.19
CA SER A 154 13.27 17.71 12.93
C SER A 154 12.12 17.00 13.64
N ILE A 155 11.47 17.67 14.60
CA ILE A 155 10.28 17.15 15.28
C ILE A 155 9.06 17.37 14.39
N MET A 156 8.42 16.27 14.01
CA MET A 156 7.21 16.33 13.20
C MET A 156 5.99 16.60 14.10
N PRO A 157 4.96 17.29 13.61
CA PRO A 157 3.68 17.49 14.33
C PRO A 157 2.84 16.20 14.32
N ALA A 158 3.45 15.09 14.73
CA ALA A 158 2.87 13.75 14.79
C ALA A 158 3.48 12.94 15.94
N ALA A 159 2.66 12.10 16.57
CA ALA A 159 3.07 11.26 17.68
C ALA A 159 2.28 9.94 17.70
N PHE A 160 2.92 8.88 18.19
CA PHE A 160 2.26 7.63 18.56
C PHE A 160 1.84 7.71 20.02
N VAL A 161 0.54 7.79 20.28
CA VAL A 161 -0.02 7.90 21.64
C VAL A 161 -0.54 6.53 22.06
N SER A 162 -0.04 6.04 23.20
CA SER A 162 -0.38 4.74 23.76
C SER A 162 -1.30 4.88 24.96
N PHE A 163 -2.24 3.95 25.09
CA PHE A 163 -3.26 3.94 26.13
C PHE A 163 -3.10 2.72 27.06
N LYS A 164 -3.59 2.85 28.30
CA LYS A 164 -3.63 1.78 29.31
C LYS A 164 -4.54 0.61 28.93
N SER A 165 -5.46 0.83 27.98
CA SER A 165 -6.47 -0.14 27.55
C SER A 165 -6.70 -0.06 26.04
N ARG A 166 -7.05 -1.19 25.40
CA ARG A 166 -7.49 -1.20 24.00
C ARG A 166 -8.79 -0.44 23.83
N TRP A 167 -9.66 -0.47 24.84
CA TRP A 167 -10.88 0.32 24.86
C TRP A 167 -10.58 1.82 24.71
N GLY A 168 -9.63 2.36 25.49
CA GLY A 168 -9.24 3.78 25.41
C GLY A 168 -8.66 4.15 24.05
N ALA A 169 -7.78 3.30 23.50
CA ALA A 169 -7.25 3.47 22.14
C ALA A 169 -8.37 3.44 21.09
N ALA A 170 -9.36 2.54 21.25
CA ALA A 170 -10.49 2.41 20.33
C ALA A 170 -11.42 3.62 20.34
N VAL A 171 -11.63 4.23 21.51
CA VAL A 171 -12.38 5.48 21.64
C VAL A 171 -11.63 6.62 20.96
N CYS A 172 -10.34 6.80 21.26
CA CYS A 172 -9.52 7.84 20.66
C CYS A 172 -9.47 7.73 19.12
N ALA A 173 -9.16 6.55 18.58
CA ALA A 173 -9.01 6.35 17.14
C ALA A 173 -10.31 6.52 16.32
N GLN A 174 -11.49 6.48 16.96
CA GLN A 174 -12.79 6.51 16.29
C GLN A 174 -13.57 7.81 16.52
N THR A 175 -13.08 8.71 17.37
CA THR A 175 -13.75 9.96 17.74
C THR A 175 -13.02 11.18 17.18
N GLN A 176 -13.79 12.22 16.86
CA GLN A 176 -13.23 13.51 16.50
C GLN A 176 -12.73 14.21 17.76
N GLN A 177 -11.44 14.58 17.79
CA GLN A 177 -10.81 15.13 18.99
C GLN A 177 -11.09 16.64 19.20
N THR A 178 -11.23 17.41 18.12
CA THR A 178 -11.47 18.87 18.19
C THR A 178 -12.53 19.34 17.22
N SER A 179 -13.05 20.57 17.40
CA SER A 179 -13.98 21.20 16.47
C SER A 179 -13.41 21.35 15.05
N ASN A 180 -12.09 21.46 14.89
CA ASN A 180 -11.46 21.50 13.57
C ASN A 180 -11.15 20.07 13.08
N PRO A 181 -11.77 19.62 11.97
CA PRO A 181 -11.59 18.27 11.45
C PRO A 181 -10.22 18.02 10.80
N THR A 182 -9.34 19.02 10.75
CA THR A 182 -7.99 18.88 10.16
C THR A 182 -6.88 18.80 11.21
N LEU A 183 -7.16 19.15 12.47
CA LEU A 183 -6.19 19.14 13.57
C LEU A 183 -6.41 17.91 14.45
N TRP A 184 -5.34 17.43 15.10
CA TRP A 184 -5.39 16.26 15.99
C TRP A 184 -6.04 15.04 15.34
N LEU A 185 -5.59 14.73 14.13
CA LEU A 185 -6.11 13.61 13.34
C LEU A 185 -5.65 12.30 13.97
N THR A 186 -6.58 11.55 14.53
CA THR A 186 -6.35 10.27 15.17
C THR A 186 -6.68 9.12 14.22
N GLU A 187 -5.71 8.25 13.97
CA GLU A 187 -5.88 7.01 13.21
C GLU A 187 -5.25 5.85 14.00
N TRP A 188 -5.78 4.62 13.83
CA TRP A 188 -5.13 3.44 14.39
C TRP A 188 -3.67 3.36 13.94
N ALA A 189 -2.74 3.24 14.90
CA ALA A 189 -1.35 3.04 14.55
C ALA A 189 -1.20 1.68 13.82
N PRO A 190 -0.49 1.62 12.69
CA PRO A 190 -0.09 0.34 12.11
C PRO A 190 0.79 -0.44 13.10
N GLU A 191 0.95 -1.74 12.88
CA GLU A 191 1.95 -2.51 13.61
C GLU A 191 3.35 -1.92 13.38
N PRO A 192 4.27 -1.89 14.36
CA PRO A 192 5.58 -1.24 14.17
C PRO A 192 6.38 -1.70 12.93
N ARG A 193 6.23 -2.97 12.52
CA ARG A 193 6.82 -3.51 11.28
C ARG A 193 6.09 -3.12 9.99
N ASP A 194 4.81 -2.75 10.10
CA ASP A 194 3.98 -2.25 9.00
C ASP A 194 4.14 -0.74 8.78
N VAL A 195 4.72 -0.01 9.74
CA VAL A 195 4.97 1.43 9.61
C VAL A 195 6.01 1.69 8.51
N TYR A 196 5.63 2.51 7.54
CA TYR A 196 6.53 3.04 6.51
C TYR A 196 7.05 4.42 6.95
N TRP A 197 8.19 4.40 7.63
CA TRP A 197 8.75 5.55 8.36
C TRP A 197 9.03 6.77 7.48
N ASP A 198 9.51 6.57 6.24
CA ASP A 198 9.90 7.67 5.35
C ASP A 198 8.77 8.68 5.11
N ASN A 199 7.52 8.22 5.11
CA ASN A 199 6.34 9.02 4.82
C ASN A 199 5.75 9.74 6.05
N LEU A 200 6.23 9.45 7.27
CA LEU A 200 5.76 10.12 8.48
C LEU A 200 6.25 11.57 8.59
N ALA A 201 7.34 11.91 7.89
CA ALA A 201 7.91 13.25 7.87
C ALA A 201 7.18 14.22 6.91
N ILE A 202 6.15 13.76 6.17
CA ILE A 202 5.47 14.58 5.17
C ILE A 202 4.38 15.44 5.83
N PRO A 203 4.42 16.78 5.70
CA PRO A 203 3.38 17.67 6.23
C PRO A 203 1.99 17.39 5.64
N PHE A 204 0.95 17.61 6.44
CA PHE A 204 -0.44 17.30 6.05
C PHE A 204 -0.90 18.01 4.76
N VAL A 205 -0.56 19.30 4.61
CA VAL A 205 -0.96 20.09 3.42
C VAL A 205 -0.29 19.53 2.16
N GLU A 206 0.96 19.10 2.27
CA GLU A 206 1.73 18.55 1.16
C GLU A 206 1.17 17.21 0.67
N LEU A 207 0.58 16.40 1.57
CA LEU A 207 -0.08 15.15 1.20
C LEU A 207 -1.19 15.37 0.16
N ASN A 208 -1.98 16.43 0.29
CA ASN A 208 -3.06 16.71 -0.64
C ASN A 208 -2.54 17.05 -2.04
N VAL A 209 -1.48 17.86 -2.12
CA VAL A 209 -0.84 18.24 -3.38
C VAL A 209 -0.18 17.02 -4.04
N ARG A 210 0.55 16.21 -3.27
CA ARG A 210 1.18 14.97 -3.76
C ARG A 210 0.15 13.99 -4.31
N ARG A 211 -0.97 13.79 -3.61
CA ARG A 211 -2.06 12.92 -4.06
C ARG A 211 -2.73 13.43 -5.33
N LEU A 212 -2.95 14.74 -5.45
CA LEU A 212 -3.48 15.34 -6.67
C LEU A 212 -2.52 15.12 -7.85
N LEU A 213 -1.23 15.42 -7.66
CA LEU A 213 -0.20 15.25 -8.69
C LEU A 213 -0.09 13.78 -9.13
N MET A 214 -0.06 12.84 -8.19
CA MET A 214 0.00 11.40 -8.50
C MET A 214 -1.28 10.90 -9.18
N THR A 215 -2.45 11.48 -8.89
CA THR A 215 -3.70 11.17 -9.60
C THR A 215 -3.64 11.64 -11.05
N VAL A 216 -3.13 12.85 -11.30
CA VAL A 216 -2.90 13.38 -12.66
C VAL A 216 -1.85 12.56 -13.40
N ALA A 217 -0.75 12.20 -12.73
CA ALA A 217 0.28 11.34 -13.31
C ALA A 217 -0.25 9.94 -13.65
N LEU A 218 -1.11 9.36 -12.82
CA LEU A 218 -1.78 8.09 -13.09
C LEU A 218 -2.70 8.21 -14.32
N PHE A 219 -3.42 9.32 -14.48
CA PHE A 219 -4.24 9.56 -15.68
C PHE A 219 -3.37 9.55 -16.94
N PHE A 220 -2.28 10.31 -16.97
CA PHE A 220 -1.37 10.33 -18.12
C PHE A 220 -0.70 8.98 -18.37
N LEU A 221 -0.26 8.30 -17.32
CA LEU A 221 0.28 6.94 -17.42
C LEU A 221 -0.75 6.03 -18.08
N THR A 222 -2.00 6.06 -17.62
CA THR A 222 -3.08 5.22 -18.17
C THR A 222 -3.37 5.57 -19.63
N PHE A 223 -3.42 6.86 -19.96
CA PHE A 223 -3.67 7.36 -21.32
C PHE A 223 -2.56 7.00 -22.31
N PHE A 224 -1.29 7.30 -21.98
CA PHE A 224 -0.16 7.01 -22.88
C PHE A 224 0.09 5.52 -23.03
N PHE A 225 -0.26 4.70 -22.03
CA PHE A 225 -0.13 3.25 -22.15
C PHE A 225 -1.12 2.60 -23.13
N MET A 226 -2.12 3.34 -23.62
CA MET A 226 -2.95 2.87 -24.73
C MET A 226 -2.14 2.63 -26.01
N LEU A 227 -1.00 3.32 -26.20
CA LEU A 227 -0.12 3.14 -27.35
C LEU A 227 0.54 1.74 -27.38
N PRO A 228 1.24 1.27 -26.33
CA PRO A 228 1.70 -0.13 -26.26
C PRO A 228 0.58 -1.16 -26.42
N ILE A 229 -0.61 -0.91 -25.85
CA ILE A 229 -1.75 -1.82 -26.02
C ILE A 229 -2.19 -1.86 -27.48
N ALA A 230 -2.26 -0.71 -28.16
CA ALA A 230 -2.58 -0.63 -29.57
C ALA A 230 -1.61 -1.45 -30.42
N PHE A 231 -0.31 -1.33 -30.11
CA PHE A 231 0.74 -2.10 -30.73
C PHE A 231 0.53 -3.61 -30.52
N VAL A 232 0.29 -4.06 -29.29
CA VAL A 232 -0.01 -5.48 -29.00
C VAL A 232 -1.26 -5.98 -29.75
N GLN A 233 -2.31 -5.17 -29.79
CA GLN A 233 -3.55 -5.53 -30.50
C GLN A 233 -3.33 -5.64 -32.02
N SER A 234 -2.43 -4.83 -32.60
CA SER A 234 -2.05 -4.97 -34.00
C SER A 234 -1.39 -6.33 -34.27
N LEU A 235 -0.55 -6.82 -33.35
CA LEU A 235 0.10 -8.13 -33.43
C LEU A 235 -0.87 -9.31 -33.27
N ALA A 236 -2.11 -9.08 -32.81
CA ALA A 236 -3.14 -10.13 -32.74
C ALA A 236 -3.78 -10.42 -34.11
N SER A 237 -3.51 -9.59 -35.13
CA SER A 237 -4.02 -9.75 -36.50
C SER A 237 -2.88 -10.02 -37.49
N ILE A 238 -3.11 -10.88 -38.49
CA ILE A 238 -2.10 -11.26 -39.49
C ILE A 238 -1.63 -10.04 -40.27
N ASP A 239 -2.58 -9.23 -40.77
CA ASP A 239 -2.29 -7.99 -41.50
C ASP A 239 -1.50 -6.98 -40.65
N GLY A 240 -1.70 -6.98 -39.33
CA GLY A 240 -0.95 -6.16 -38.41
C GLY A 240 0.47 -6.66 -38.21
N ILE A 241 0.68 -7.98 -38.06
CA ILE A 241 2.02 -8.56 -37.97
C ILE A 241 2.81 -8.30 -39.26
N GLU A 242 2.22 -8.48 -40.44
CA GLU A 242 2.90 -8.27 -41.72
C GLU A 242 3.32 -6.80 -41.96
N LYS A 243 2.57 -5.85 -41.39
CA LYS A 243 2.88 -4.42 -41.44
C LYS A 243 3.93 -4.01 -40.42
N VAL A 244 3.87 -4.54 -39.21
CA VAL A 244 4.73 -4.12 -38.09
C VAL A 244 6.06 -4.87 -38.07
N LEU A 245 6.06 -6.16 -38.41
CA LEU A 245 7.23 -7.05 -38.39
C LEU A 245 7.37 -7.76 -39.76
N PRO A 246 7.77 -7.06 -40.83
CA PRO A 246 7.79 -7.61 -42.19
C PRO A 246 8.76 -8.78 -42.36
N PHE A 247 9.76 -8.94 -41.48
CA PHE A 247 10.69 -10.07 -41.48
C PHE A 247 10.05 -11.39 -41.05
N LEU A 248 8.86 -11.37 -40.41
CA LEU A 248 8.14 -12.58 -40.03
C LEU A 248 7.33 -13.18 -41.19
N LYS A 249 7.17 -12.47 -42.32
CA LYS A 249 6.44 -12.96 -43.51
C LYS A 249 6.79 -14.41 -43.93
N PRO A 250 8.07 -14.78 -44.11
CA PRO A 250 8.43 -16.16 -44.49
C PRO A 250 8.09 -17.20 -43.41
N LEU A 251 8.05 -16.83 -42.12
CA LEU A 251 7.63 -17.72 -41.03
C LEU A 251 6.11 -17.84 -40.91
N ILE A 252 5.36 -16.82 -41.31
CA ILE A 252 3.89 -16.77 -41.26
C ILE A 252 3.25 -17.62 -42.36
N GLU A 253 3.97 -17.87 -43.46
CA GLU A 253 3.51 -18.76 -44.55
C GLU A 253 3.41 -20.23 -44.11
N ALA A 254 4.15 -20.64 -43.08
CA ALA A 254 4.05 -21.97 -42.48
C ALA A 254 2.79 -22.07 -41.58
N LYS A 255 1.76 -22.78 -42.04
CA LYS A 255 0.43 -22.92 -41.36
C LYS A 255 0.49 -23.23 -39.86
N VAL A 256 1.43 -24.06 -39.41
CA VAL A 256 1.58 -24.45 -38.00
C VAL A 256 2.18 -23.31 -37.17
N ILE A 257 3.25 -22.69 -37.67
CA ILE A 257 3.96 -21.60 -37.00
C ILE A 257 3.07 -20.35 -36.93
N LYS A 258 2.29 -20.09 -37.97
CA LYS A 258 1.31 -18.99 -38.03
C LYS A 258 0.35 -18.99 -36.84
N SER A 259 -0.23 -20.13 -36.52
CA SER A 259 -1.23 -20.26 -35.44
C SER A 259 -0.62 -20.04 -34.06
N ILE A 260 0.63 -20.48 -33.87
CA ILE A 260 1.37 -20.29 -32.61
C ILE A 260 1.72 -18.82 -32.42
N ILE A 261 2.28 -18.17 -33.44
CA ILE A 261 2.66 -16.76 -33.36
C ILE A 261 1.44 -15.88 -33.08
N GLN A 262 0.34 -16.07 -33.82
CA GLN A 262 -0.86 -15.26 -33.65
C GLN A 262 -1.52 -15.44 -32.27
N GLY A 263 -1.51 -16.67 -31.73
CA GLY A 263 -2.13 -16.97 -30.44
C GLY A 263 -1.33 -16.50 -29.23
N PHE A 264 -0.01 -16.69 -29.24
CA PHE A 264 0.84 -16.51 -28.05
C PHE A 264 1.61 -15.19 -28.03
N LEU A 265 2.06 -14.68 -29.19
CA LEU A 265 2.90 -13.47 -29.26
C LEU A 265 2.24 -12.23 -28.63
N PRO A 266 0.96 -11.93 -28.88
CA PRO A 266 0.31 -10.76 -28.26
C PRO A 266 0.25 -10.87 -26.73
N GLY A 267 -0.02 -12.07 -26.21
CA GLY A 267 -0.07 -12.33 -24.77
C GLY A 267 1.28 -12.14 -24.10
N ILE A 268 2.36 -12.64 -24.72
CA ILE A 268 3.73 -12.47 -24.22
C ILE A 268 4.15 -11.00 -24.29
N ALA A 269 3.89 -10.32 -25.41
CA ALA A 269 4.22 -8.91 -25.58
C ALA A 269 3.51 -8.04 -24.53
N LEU A 270 2.21 -8.29 -24.30
CA LEU A 270 1.46 -7.60 -23.24
C LEU A 270 2.09 -7.82 -21.87
N LYS A 271 2.43 -9.07 -21.55
CA LYS A 271 3.05 -9.42 -20.27
C LYS A 271 4.36 -8.68 -20.05
N ILE A 272 5.21 -8.55 -21.08
CA ILE A 272 6.47 -7.80 -20.99
C ILE A 272 6.21 -6.33 -20.60
N PHE A 273 5.26 -5.67 -21.25
CA PHE A 273 4.89 -4.29 -20.89
C PHE A 273 4.34 -4.17 -19.47
N LEU A 274 3.59 -5.18 -18.99
CA LEU A 274 3.00 -5.17 -17.66
C LEU A 274 3.99 -5.50 -16.52
N ILE A 275 5.16 -6.08 -16.79
CA ILE A 275 6.13 -6.45 -15.74
C ILE A 275 6.67 -5.23 -14.99
N LEU A 276 6.94 -4.12 -15.69
CA LEU A 276 7.50 -2.91 -15.08
C LEU A 276 6.46 -2.10 -14.29
N LEU A 277 5.19 -2.23 -14.67
CA LEU A 277 4.13 -1.33 -14.22
C LEU A 277 3.86 -1.39 -12.70
N PRO A 278 3.79 -2.56 -12.03
CA PRO A 278 3.62 -2.61 -10.58
C PRO A 278 4.66 -1.82 -9.81
N THR A 279 5.92 -1.83 -10.27
CA THR A 279 7.01 -1.08 -9.64
C THR A 279 6.79 0.43 -9.76
N ILE A 280 6.32 0.90 -10.92
CA ILE A 280 5.95 2.30 -11.14
C ILE A 280 4.78 2.70 -10.22
N LEU A 281 3.72 1.88 -10.17
CA LEU A 281 2.52 2.16 -9.37
C LEU A 281 2.77 2.12 -7.86
N MET A 282 3.66 1.23 -7.41
CA MET A 282 4.13 1.20 -6.03
C MET A 282 4.92 2.46 -5.70
N THR A 283 5.80 2.90 -6.60
CA THR A 283 6.58 4.13 -6.41
C THR A 283 5.69 5.37 -6.36
N MET A 284 4.69 5.47 -7.24
CA MET A 284 3.66 6.51 -7.17
C MET A 284 2.94 6.50 -5.82
N SER A 285 2.56 5.31 -5.32
CA SER A 285 1.87 5.17 -4.04
C SER A 285 2.76 5.55 -2.84
N LYS A 286 4.07 5.31 -2.91
CA LYS A 286 5.03 5.79 -1.90
C LYS A 286 5.10 7.32 -1.89
N ILE A 287 5.16 7.96 -3.06
CA ILE A 287 5.20 9.43 -3.21
C ILE A 287 3.93 10.11 -2.66
N GLU A 288 2.77 9.43 -2.70
CA GLU A 288 1.49 9.93 -2.13
C GLU A 288 1.50 10.06 -0.60
N GLY A 289 2.49 9.50 0.10
CA GLY A 289 2.66 9.69 1.54
C GLY A 289 1.76 8.82 2.42
N PHE A 290 1.57 7.55 2.09
CA PHE A 290 0.89 6.61 3.00
C PHE A 290 1.86 6.03 4.04
N ILE A 291 1.35 5.88 5.27
CA ILE A 291 2.14 5.59 6.47
C ILE A 291 2.37 4.09 6.73
N SER A 292 1.68 3.20 6.02
CA SER A 292 1.80 1.75 6.26
C SER A 292 2.01 0.97 4.96
N LEU A 293 2.81 -0.10 5.05
CA LEU A 293 3.08 -1.01 3.93
C LEU A 293 1.78 -1.68 3.47
N SER A 294 0.93 -2.10 4.40
CA SER A 294 -0.37 -2.69 4.12
C SER A 294 -1.30 -1.76 3.36
N TYR A 295 -1.27 -0.46 3.64
CA TYR A 295 -2.09 0.52 2.94
C TYR A 295 -1.48 0.89 1.58
N LEU A 296 -0.15 0.98 1.48
CA LEU A 296 0.59 1.15 0.24
C LEU A 296 0.25 0.03 -0.77
N ASP A 297 0.28 -1.23 -0.33
CA ASP A 297 -0.10 -2.38 -1.16
C ASP A 297 -1.55 -2.30 -1.63
N ARG A 298 -2.50 -1.95 -0.75
CA ARG A 298 -3.92 -1.79 -1.12
C ARG A 298 -4.14 -0.67 -2.14
N LYS A 299 -3.42 0.45 -2.00
CA LYS A 299 -3.53 1.59 -2.92
C LYS A 299 -2.84 1.31 -4.25
N SER A 300 -1.67 0.68 -4.24
CA SER A 300 -0.99 0.22 -5.45
C SER A 300 -1.86 -0.80 -6.20
N ALA A 301 -2.45 -1.78 -5.49
CA ALA A 301 -3.41 -2.72 -6.06
C ALA A 301 -4.62 -2.01 -6.69
N SER A 302 -5.15 -0.97 -6.02
CA SER A 302 -6.29 -0.20 -6.55
C SER A 302 -5.94 0.51 -7.85
N LYS A 303 -4.75 1.12 -7.94
CA LYS A 303 -4.26 1.77 -9.17
C LYS A 303 -4.04 0.75 -10.27
N TYR A 304 -3.44 -0.40 -9.94
CA TYR A 304 -3.17 -1.45 -10.92
C TYR A 304 -4.46 -2.09 -11.43
N HIS A 305 -5.45 -2.29 -10.57
CA HIS A 305 -6.78 -2.74 -10.98
C HIS A 305 -7.44 -1.75 -11.96
N LEU A 306 -7.43 -0.45 -11.65
CA LEU A 306 -7.94 0.57 -12.56
C LEU A 306 -7.22 0.52 -13.91
N PHE A 307 -5.89 0.38 -13.88
CA PHE A 307 -5.09 0.27 -15.08
C PHE A 307 -5.45 -0.98 -15.90
N LEU A 308 -5.56 -2.16 -15.28
CA LEU A 308 -5.96 -3.39 -15.96
C LEU A 308 -7.36 -3.26 -16.55
N LEU A 309 -8.29 -2.62 -15.83
CA LEU A 309 -9.63 -2.37 -16.32
C LEU A 309 -9.63 -1.46 -17.56
N VAL A 310 -8.96 -0.31 -17.50
CA VAL A 310 -8.98 0.67 -18.59
C VAL A 310 -8.13 0.22 -19.77
N ASN A 311 -6.89 -0.20 -19.55
CA ASN A 311 -5.94 -0.52 -20.63
C ASN A 311 -6.11 -1.95 -21.13
N VAL A 312 -6.08 -2.94 -20.23
CA VAL A 312 -6.08 -4.35 -20.64
C VAL A 312 -7.46 -4.80 -21.07
N PHE A 313 -8.52 -4.46 -20.33
CA PHE A 313 -9.87 -4.85 -20.69
C PHE A 313 -10.48 -3.90 -21.74
N PHE A 314 -10.77 -2.64 -21.39
CA PHE A 314 -11.41 -1.71 -22.33
C PHE A 314 -10.50 -1.36 -23.51
N GLY A 315 -9.22 -1.07 -23.27
CA GLY A 315 -8.27 -0.70 -24.31
C GLY A 315 -8.06 -1.81 -25.35
N SER A 316 -8.02 -3.07 -24.94
CA SER A 316 -7.94 -4.19 -25.89
C SER A 316 -9.21 -4.34 -26.73
N ILE A 317 -10.40 -4.07 -26.16
CA ILE A 317 -11.67 -4.14 -26.89
C ILE A 317 -11.78 -2.97 -27.89
N ILE A 318 -11.52 -1.74 -27.43
CA ILE A 318 -11.64 -0.51 -28.23
C ILE A 318 -10.59 -0.49 -29.33
N THR A 319 -9.31 -0.68 -29.00
CA THR A 319 -8.22 -0.56 -29.96
C THR A 319 -8.12 -1.79 -30.87
N GLY A 320 -8.48 -2.96 -30.35
CA GLY A 320 -8.57 -4.17 -31.15
C GLY A 320 -9.71 -4.12 -32.18
N ALA A 321 -10.71 -3.27 -31.98
CA ALA A 321 -11.76 -3.01 -32.95
C ALA A 321 -11.31 -1.95 -33.97
N ALA A 322 -10.15 -2.14 -34.60
CA ALA A 322 -9.55 -1.29 -35.64
C ALA A 322 -9.34 0.20 -35.29
N PHE A 323 -8.13 0.72 -35.60
CA PHE A 323 -7.86 2.16 -35.70
C PHE A 323 -8.90 2.93 -36.55
N GLN A 324 -9.57 2.24 -37.49
CA GLN A 324 -10.68 2.79 -38.28
C GLN A 324 -11.98 3.00 -37.46
N GLN A 325 -12.26 2.22 -36.41
CA GLN A 325 -13.37 2.54 -35.51
C GLN A 325 -12.99 3.61 -34.52
N LEU A 326 -11.71 3.81 -34.17
CA LEU A 326 -11.30 4.91 -33.29
C LEU A 326 -11.73 6.28 -33.85
N HIS A 327 -11.58 6.48 -35.16
CA HIS A 327 -12.11 7.66 -35.87
C HIS A 327 -13.65 7.72 -35.87
N LYS A 328 -14.35 6.57 -35.83
CA LYS A 328 -15.80 6.53 -35.63
C LYS A 328 -16.18 6.84 -34.17
N PHE A 329 -15.45 6.32 -33.19
CA PHE A 329 -15.68 6.52 -31.76
C PHE A 329 -15.46 7.98 -31.34
N ALA A 330 -14.40 8.63 -31.82
CA ALA A 330 -14.13 10.04 -31.54
C ALA A 330 -15.25 10.97 -32.06
N ASN A 331 -15.96 10.55 -33.11
CA ASN A 331 -17.01 11.32 -33.78
C ASN A 331 -18.43 10.80 -33.51
N GLN A 332 -18.59 9.79 -32.64
CA GLN A 332 -19.88 9.20 -32.30
C GLN A 332 -20.47 9.81 -31.02
N ALA A 333 -21.80 9.88 -30.93
CA ALA A 333 -22.49 10.28 -29.72
C ALA A 333 -22.18 9.31 -28.56
N PRO A 334 -22.02 9.79 -27.31
CA PRO A 334 -21.72 8.93 -26.15
C PRO A 334 -22.71 7.78 -25.92
N SER A 335 -23.96 7.92 -26.39
CA SER A 335 -25.01 6.90 -26.31
C SER A 335 -24.72 5.65 -27.15
N GLU A 336 -23.87 5.74 -28.18
CA GLU A 336 -23.54 4.63 -29.07
C GLU A 336 -22.32 3.82 -28.59
N ILE A 337 -21.54 4.34 -27.63
CA ILE A 337 -20.33 3.68 -27.11
C ILE A 337 -20.66 2.28 -26.55
N PRO A 338 -21.68 2.10 -25.68
CA PRO A 338 -22.00 0.76 -25.15
C PRO A 338 -22.41 -0.23 -26.24
N LYS A 339 -23.05 0.24 -27.33
CA LYS A 339 -23.47 -0.60 -28.45
C LYS A 339 -22.28 -1.09 -29.26
N THR A 340 -21.37 -0.19 -29.64
CA THR A 340 -20.17 -0.54 -30.41
C THR A 340 -19.27 -1.49 -29.62
N VAL A 341 -19.07 -1.22 -28.32
CA VAL A 341 -18.32 -2.12 -27.42
C VAL A 341 -19.04 -3.46 -27.28
N GLY A 342 -20.38 -3.46 -27.14
CA GLY A 342 -21.20 -4.65 -27.01
C GLY A 342 -21.10 -5.63 -28.19
N VAL A 343 -20.86 -5.13 -29.41
CA VAL A 343 -20.62 -5.96 -30.61
C VAL A 343 -19.17 -6.46 -30.66
N ALA A 344 -18.20 -5.67 -30.19
CA ALA A 344 -16.79 -6.02 -30.20
C ALA A 344 -16.42 -7.09 -29.15
N ILE A 345 -17.14 -7.17 -28.02
CA ILE A 345 -16.84 -8.11 -26.93
C ILE A 345 -16.77 -9.58 -27.40
N PRO A 346 -17.82 -10.16 -28.04
CA PRO A 346 -17.77 -11.54 -28.51
C PRO A 346 -16.59 -11.81 -29.46
N MET A 347 -16.28 -10.86 -30.35
CA MET A 347 -15.19 -10.99 -31.33
C MET A 347 -13.81 -11.06 -30.68
N LYS A 348 -13.66 -10.53 -29.46
CA LYS A 348 -12.40 -10.50 -28.70
C LYS A 348 -12.26 -11.63 -27.68
N ALA A 349 -13.24 -12.54 -27.58
CA ALA A 349 -13.16 -13.68 -26.67
C ALA A 349 -11.91 -14.55 -26.91
N THR A 350 -11.54 -14.81 -28.17
CA THR A 350 -10.36 -15.60 -28.52
C THR A 350 -9.06 -15.00 -28.00
N PHE A 351 -8.90 -13.67 -28.05
CA PHE A 351 -7.74 -12.98 -27.48
C PHE A 351 -7.67 -13.16 -25.96
N PHE A 352 -8.79 -13.04 -25.26
CA PHE A 352 -8.80 -13.23 -23.80
C PHE A 352 -8.59 -14.70 -23.40
N ILE A 353 -9.03 -15.66 -24.20
CA ILE A 353 -8.72 -17.09 -23.98
C ILE A 353 -7.20 -17.31 -24.05
N THR A 354 -6.54 -16.82 -25.11
CA THR A 354 -5.08 -16.98 -25.22
C THR A 354 -4.34 -16.18 -24.14
N TYR A 355 -4.82 -14.99 -23.78
CA TYR A 355 -4.28 -14.22 -22.66
C TYR A 355 -4.37 -14.98 -21.32
N ILE A 356 -5.50 -15.64 -21.02
CA ILE A 356 -5.64 -16.47 -19.81
C ILE A 356 -4.69 -17.66 -19.84
N MET A 357 -4.48 -18.30 -20.99
CA MET A 357 -3.51 -19.40 -21.11
C MET A 357 -2.07 -18.94 -20.86
N VAL A 358 -1.69 -17.77 -21.39
CA VAL A 358 -0.32 -17.23 -21.26
C VAL A 358 -0.05 -16.58 -19.91
N ASP A 359 -0.86 -15.60 -19.52
CA ASP A 359 -0.64 -14.88 -18.25
C ASP A 359 -1.14 -15.68 -17.05
N GLY A 360 -2.28 -16.36 -17.20
CA GLY A 360 -2.89 -17.15 -16.13
C GLY A 360 -2.17 -18.48 -15.93
N TRP A 361 -2.35 -19.43 -16.85
CA TRP A 361 -1.84 -20.80 -16.65
C TRP A 361 -0.31 -20.84 -16.63
N ALA A 362 0.34 -20.37 -17.70
CA ALA A 362 1.80 -20.37 -17.76
C ALA A 362 2.43 -19.41 -16.75
N GLY A 363 1.76 -18.30 -16.41
CA GLY A 363 2.23 -17.38 -15.37
C GLY A 363 2.24 -18.00 -13.97
N ILE A 364 1.17 -18.69 -13.57
CA ILE A 364 1.12 -19.40 -12.29
C ILE A 364 2.06 -20.61 -12.28
N ALA A 365 2.21 -21.30 -13.41
CA ALA A 365 3.20 -22.38 -13.55
C ALA A 365 4.63 -21.85 -13.42
N ALA A 366 4.92 -20.65 -13.92
CA ALA A 366 6.22 -20.02 -13.74
C ALA A 366 6.43 -19.48 -12.30
N GLU A 367 5.36 -19.06 -11.63
CA GLU A 367 5.41 -18.57 -10.25
C GLU A 367 5.90 -19.66 -9.28
N ILE A 368 5.56 -20.96 -9.50
CA ILE A 368 6.04 -22.05 -8.64
C ILE A 368 7.57 -22.20 -8.68
N LEU A 369 8.18 -21.95 -9.85
CA LEU A 369 9.63 -22.04 -10.03
C LEU A 369 10.37 -20.88 -9.35
N ARG A 370 9.67 -19.77 -9.05
CA ARG A 370 10.23 -18.55 -8.46
C ARG A 370 11.55 -18.14 -9.11
N LEU A 371 11.59 -18.11 -10.45
CA LEU A 371 12.83 -17.89 -11.22
C LEU A 371 13.57 -16.61 -10.81
N VAL A 372 12.84 -15.52 -10.55
CA VAL A 372 13.46 -14.24 -10.15
C VAL A 372 14.16 -14.35 -8.80
N PRO A 373 13.50 -14.78 -7.69
CA PRO A 373 14.18 -15.06 -6.44
C PRO A 373 15.33 -16.07 -6.56
N LEU A 374 15.17 -17.14 -7.35
CA LEU A 374 16.19 -18.17 -7.52
C LEU A 374 17.47 -17.61 -8.19
N ILE A 375 17.31 -16.88 -9.30
CA ILE A 375 18.42 -16.24 -9.99
C ILE A 375 19.06 -15.17 -9.10
N MET A 376 18.26 -14.36 -8.43
CA MET A 376 18.76 -13.34 -7.49
C MET A 376 19.49 -13.96 -6.31
N PHE A 377 19.05 -15.10 -5.80
CA PHE A 377 19.75 -15.83 -4.76
C PHE A 377 21.13 -16.28 -5.23
N HIS A 378 21.24 -16.93 -6.38
CA HIS A 378 22.54 -17.34 -6.92
C HIS A 378 23.44 -16.14 -7.26
N LEU A 379 22.89 -15.08 -7.86
CA LEU A 379 23.63 -13.84 -8.14
C LEU A 379 24.14 -13.18 -6.85
N LYS A 380 23.27 -13.01 -5.85
CA LYS A 380 23.66 -12.51 -4.53
C LYS A 380 24.70 -13.42 -3.92
N ASN A 381 24.50 -14.73 -3.92
CA ASN A 381 25.42 -15.69 -3.30
C ASN A 381 26.81 -15.67 -3.95
N THR A 382 26.89 -15.50 -5.27
CA THR A 382 28.17 -15.45 -5.99
C THR A 382 28.86 -14.09 -5.85
N PHE A 383 28.13 -12.97 -5.91
CA PHE A 383 28.73 -11.64 -5.99
C PHE A 383 28.63 -10.81 -4.71
N LEU A 384 27.55 -10.92 -3.95
CA LEU A 384 27.18 -10.03 -2.83
C LEU A 384 27.21 -10.67 -1.45
N VAL A 385 27.10 -12.00 -1.32
CA VAL A 385 27.14 -12.71 -0.04
C VAL A 385 28.58 -12.87 0.40
N LYS A 386 28.88 -12.32 1.55
CA LYS A 386 30.24 -12.27 2.10
C LYS A 386 30.30 -12.92 3.47
N THR A 387 29.22 -12.79 4.24
CA THR A 387 29.01 -13.38 5.56
C THR A 387 27.85 -14.38 5.56
N GLU A 388 27.73 -15.21 6.61
CA GLU A 388 26.56 -16.09 6.79
C GLU A 388 25.27 -15.27 7.00
N GLN A 389 25.34 -14.11 7.66
CA GLN A 389 24.20 -13.21 7.80
C GLN A 389 23.72 -12.66 6.44
N ASP A 390 24.64 -12.38 5.51
CA ASP A 390 24.26 -11.98 4.15
C ASP A 390 23.58 -13.13 3.40
N ARG A 391 23.98 -14.38 3.70
CA ARG A 391 23.37 -15.57 3.11
C ARG A 391 21.94 -15.73 3.61
N GLU A 392 21.69 -15.55 4.91
CA GLU A 392 20.34 -15.53 5.46
C GLU A 392 19.48 -14.43 4.83
N GLN A 393 20.02 -13.21 4.69
CA GLN A 393 19.32 -12.11 4.01
C GLN A 393 19.09 -12.38 2.52
N ALA A 394 19.99 -13.11 1.85
CA ALA A 394 19.80 -13.53 0.47
C ALA A 394 18.76 -14.65 0.32
N MET A 395 18.56 -15.46 1.37
CA MET A 395 17.54 -16.50 1.44
C MET A 395 16.14 -15.98 1.78
N ASP A 396 15.98 -14.67 2.02
CA ASP A 396 14.66 -14.06 2.27
C ASP A 396 13.70 -14.37 1.11
N PRO A 397 12.66 -15.19 1.33
CA PRO A 397 11.71 -15.55 0.30
C PRO A 397 10.80 -14.38 -0.07
N GLY A 398 10.73 -13.32 0.74
CA GLY A 398 9.79 -12.22 0.61
C GLY A 398 8.34 -12.64 0.88
N SER A 399 7.44 -11.66 0.72
CA SER A 399 6.01 -11.84 0.95
C SER A 399 5.23 -12.03 -0.34
N ILE A 400 3.98 -12.47 -0.20
CA ILE A 400 3.01 -12.42 -1.29
C ILE A 400 2.92 -10.99 -1.80
N ASN A 401 3.06 -10.83 -3.12
CA ASN A 401 2.92 -9.52 -3.74
C ASN A 401 1.45 -9.18 -3.97
N PHE A 402 0.77 -8.74 -2.90
CA PHE A 402 -0.65 -8.39 -2.93
C PHE A 402 -0.96 -7.35 -4.01
N SER A 403 -0.07 -6.37 -4.20
CA SER A 403 -0.24 -5.29 -5.18
C SER A 403 -0.38 -5.75 -6.63
N VAL A 404 0.13 -6.95 -6.96
CA VAL A 404 0.10 -7.54 -8.31
C VAL A 404 -0.92 -8.67 -8.41
N SER A 405 -0.91 -9.59 -7.45
CA SER A 405 -1.72 -10.81 -7.51
C SER A 405 -3.22 -10.51 -7.39
N GLU A 406 -3.61 -9.58 -6.53
CA GLU A 406 -5.03 -9.28 -6.28
C GLU A 406 -5.72 -8.62 -7.50
N PRO A 407 -5.12 -7.61 -8.17
CA PRO A 407 -5.72 -7.03 -9.38
C PRO A 407 -5.80 -8.01 -10.55
N ARG A 408 -4.82 -8.92 -10.69
CA ARG A 408 -4.84 -9.97 -11.72
C ARG A 408 -6.02 -10.92 -11.53
N ILE A 409 -6.26 -11.37 -10.30
CA ILE A 409 -7.42 -12.20 -9.96
C ILE A 409 -8.72 -11.47 -10.28
N GLN A 410 -8.82 -10.19 -9.97
CA GLN A 410 -10.00 -9.38 -10.26
C GLN A 410 -10.26 -9.18 -11.75
N LEU A 411 -9.22 -9.11 -12.57
CA LEU A 411 -9.36 -9.06 -14.02
C LEU A 411 -10.03 -10.36 -14.53
N TYR A 412 -9.64 -11.52 -14.03
CA TYR A 412 -10.29 -12.78 -14.43
C TYR A 412 -11.72 -12.90 -13.90
N PHE A 413 -12.01 -12.38 -12.70
CA PHE A 413 -13.40 -12.24 -12.25
C PHE A 413 -14.22 -11.37 -13.20
N LEU A 414 -13.70 -10.21 -13.60
CA LEU A 414 -14.35 -9.32 -14.56
C LEU A 414 -14.62 -10.04 -15.90
N LEU A 415 -13.60 -10.69 -16.46
CA LEU A 415 -13.73 -11.45 -17.71
C LEU A 415 -14.78 -12.56 -17.59
N GLY A 416 -14.77 -13.30 -16.48
CA GLY A 416 -15.78 -14.33 -16.23
C GLY A 416 -17.20 -13.77 -16.16
N LEU A 417 -17.40 -12.66 -15.42
CA LEU A 417 -18.71 -12.02 -15.30
C LEU A 417 -19.21 -11.43 -16.63
N VAL A 418 -18.32 -10.82 -17.42
CA VAL A 418 -18.66 -10.21 -18.73
C VAL A 418 -18.97 -11.29 -19.77
N TYR A 419 -18.13 -12.33 -19.86
CA TYR A 419 -18.25 -13.35 -20.91
C TYR A 419 -19.19 -14.51 -20.55
N ALA A 420 -19.59 -14.69 -19.28
CA ALA A 420 -20.55 -15.74 -18.90
C ALA A 420 -21.86 -15.71 -19.73
N PRO A 421 -22.55 -14.57 -19.92
CA PRO A 421 -23.76 -14.53 -20.76
C PRO A 421 -23.48 -14.39 -22.26
N VAL A 422 -22.24 -14.09 -22.67
CA VAL A 422 -21.89 -13.76 -24.06
C VAL A 422 -21.18 -14.91 -24.77
N THR A 423 -20.13 -15.46 -24.16
CA THR A 423 -19.31 -16.55 -24.72
C THR A 423 -18.88 -17.51 -23.59
N PRO A 424 -19.74 -18.47 -23.21
CA PRO A 424 -19.51 -19.35 -22.07
C PRO A 424 -18.24 -20.22 -22.17
N ILE A 425 -17.70 -20.44 -23.37
CA ILE A 425 -16.49 -21.24 -23.59
C ILE A 425 -15.25 -20.68 -22.87
N LEU A 426 -15.27 -19.40 -22.47
CA LEU A 426 -14.19 -18.77 -21.72
C LEU A 426 -14.18 -19.22 -20.24
N LEU A 427 -15.33 -19.63 -19.68
CA LEU A 427 -15.46 -19.98 -18.26
C LEU A 427 -14.61 -21.19 -17.83
N PRO A 428 -14.55 -22.32 -18.59
CA PRO A 428 -13.66 -23.44 -18.23
C PRO A 428 -12.19 -23.01 -18.09
N PHE A 429 -11.71 -22.10 -18.93
CA PHE A 429 -10.32 -21.62 -18.86
C PHE A 429 -10.04 -20.85 -17.56
N ILE A 430 -11.00 -20.04 -17.13
CA ILE A 430 -10.96 -19.31 -15.85
C ILE A 430 -11.03 -20.29 -14.66
N ILE A 431 -11.89 -21.31 -14.73
CA ILE A 431 -12.01 -22.31 -13.63
C ILE A 431 -10.72 -23.10 -13.46
N ILE A 432 -10.08 -23.51 -14.57
CA ILE A 432 -8.77 -24.17 -14.53
C ILE A 432 -7.72 -23.24 -13.92
N PHE A 433 -7.72 -21.96 -14.32
CA PHE A 433 -6.83 -20.96 -13.72
C PHE A 433 -7.03 -20.86 -12.21
N PHE A 434 -8.26 -20.72 -11.71
CA PHE A 434 -8.52 -20.58 -10.28
C PHE A 434 -8.16 -21.83 -9.49
N THR A 435 -8.47 -23.02 -10.03
CA THR A 435 -8.11 -24.30 -9.40
C THR A 435 -6.59 -24.42 -9.28
N PHE A 436 -5.87 -24.15 -10.36
CA PHE A 436 -4.41 -24.24 -10.37
C PHE A 436 -3.77 -23.18 -9.47
N SER A 437 -4.25 -21.94 -9.54
CA SER A 437 -3.82 -20.84 -8.69
C SER A 437 -4.04 -21.11 -7.20
N PHE A 438 -5.18 -21.72 -6.83
CA PHE A 438 -5.46 -22.10 -5.45
C PHE A 438 -4.44 -23.11 -4.92
N VAL A 439 -4.14 -24.17 -5.68
CA VAL A 439 -3.18 -25.21 -5.26
C VAL A 439 -1.77 -24.62 -5.13
N VAL A 440 -1.32 -23.84 -6.11
CA VAL A 440 0.03 -23.25 -6.12
C VAL A 440 0.20 -22.22 -5.00
N PHE A 441 -0.70 -21.25 -4.87
CA PHE A 441 -0.56 -20.25 -3.81
C PHE A 441 -0.73 -20.86 -2.43
N ARG A 442 -1.61 -21.86 -2.24
CA ARG A 442 -1.70 -22.58 -0.97
C ARG A 442 -0.38 -23.26 -0.61
N HIS A 443 0.27 -23.92 -1.57
CA HIS A 443 1.58 -24.54 -1.35
C HIS A 443 2.65 -23.51 -0.97
N GLN A 444 2.72 -22.39 -1.69
CA GLN A 444 3.71 -21.35 -1.43
C GLN A 444 3.48 -20.60 -0.12
N ILE A 445 2.22 -20.37 0.27
CA ILE A 445 1.88 -19.75 1.57
C ILE A 445 2.36 -20.63 2.74
N ILE A 446 2.25 -21.95 2.60
CA ILE A 446 2.67 -22.88 3.66
C ILE A 446 4.20 -23.01 3.74
N ASN A 447 4.88 -23.06 2.59
CA ASN A 447 6.28 -23.49 2.54
C ASN A 447 7.29 -22.36 2.37
N VAL A 448 6.88 -21.19 1.86
CA VAL A 448 7.82 -20.21 1.31
C VAL A 448 7.55 -18.78 1.78
N TYR A 449 6.35 -18.26 1.59
CA TYR A 449 6.12 -16.83 1.79
C TYR A 449 6.17 -16.44 3.27
N ASP A 450 6.97 -15.42 3.58
CA ASP A 450 6.98 -14.79 4.91
C ASP A 450 6.09 -13.54 4.93
N GLN A 451 5.36 -13.36 6.02
CA GLN A 451 4.36 -12.31 6.15
C GLN A 451 4.97 -11.04 6.76
N LYS A 452 5.22 -10.05 5.90
CA LYS A 452 5.79 -8.74 6.30
C LYS A 452 4.93 -7.95 7.27
N TYR A 453 3.60 -8.01 7.13
CA TYR A 453 2.65 -7.27 7.97
C TYR A 453 1.35 -8.06 8.16
N GLU A 454 0.64 -7.81 9.25
CA GLU A 454 -0.67 -8.42 9.52
C GLU A 454 -1.79 -7.37 9.52
N SER A 455 -2.57 -7.37 8.43
CA SER A 455 -3.67 -6.40 8.21
C SER A 455 -5.00 -6.84 8.82
N GLY A 456 -5.18 -8.13 9.13
CA GLY A 456 -6.44 -8.73 9.57
C GLY A 456 -7.50 -8.81 8.46
N ALA A 457 -7.11 -8.84 7.18
CA ALA A 457 -8.01 -8.78 6.04
C ALA A 457 -8.81 -7.46 5.87
N LYS A 458 -8.25 -6.31 6.30
CA LYS A 458 -8.84 -4.97 6.06
C LYS A 458 -9.07 -4.64 4.57
N PHE A 459 -8.45 -5.38 3.64
CA PHE A 459 -8.61 -5.20 2.20
C PHE A 459 -9.92 -5.77 1.62
N TRP A 460 -10.65 -6.62 2.36
CA TRP A 460 -11.83 -7.31 1.82
C TRP A 460 -12.96 -6.39 1.31
N PRO A 461 -13.31 -5.27 1.99
CA PRO A 461 -14.27 -4.31 1.45
C PRO A 461 -13.87 -3.74 0.08
N ASP A 462 -12.57 -3.55 -0.15
CA ASP A 462 -12.05 -3.10 -1.45
C ASP A 462 -12.25 -4.17 -2.52
N VAL A 463 -11.94 -5.43 -2.20
CA VAL A 463 -12.17 -6.59 -3.10
C VAL A 463 -13.65 -6.70 -3.47
N HIS A 464 -14.54 -6.71 -2.47
CA HIS A 464 -15.98 -6.81 -2.67
C HIS A 464 -16.48 -5.67 -3.56
N ARG A 465 -16.08 -4.43 -3.29
CA ARG A 465 -16.46 -3.25 -4.08
C ARG A 465 -16.03 -3.40 -5.55
N ARG A 466 -14.83 -3.89 -5.83
CA ARG A 466 -14.33 -4.06 -7.20
C ARG A 466 -15.04 -5.18 -7.95
N VAL A 467 -15.38 -6.30 -7.30
CA VAL A 467 -16.19 -7.36 -7.93
C VAL A 467 -17.60 -6.84 -8.26
N ILE A 468 -18.21 -6.05 -7.38
CA ILE A 468 -19.50 -5.38 -7.64
C ILE A 468 -19.40 -4.42 -8.81
N ILE A 469 -18.34 -3.61 -8.89
CA ILE A 469 -18.10 -2.73 -10.05
C ILE A 469 -17.98 -3.57 -11.32
N GLY A 470 -17.25 -4.68 -11.29
CA GLY A 470 -17.14 -5.61 -12.43
C GLY A 470 -18.49 -6.22 -12.85
N LEU A 471 -19.37 -6.52 -11.88
CA LEU A 471 -20.71 -7.01 -12.15
C LEU A 471 -21.60 -5.94 -12.80
N ILE A 472 -21.52 -4.69 -12.36
CA ILE A 472 -22.20 -3.55 -12.98
C ILE A 472 -21.69 -3.35 -14.41
N ILE A 473 -20.37 -3.41 -14.62
CA ILE A 473 -19.76 -3.31 -15.95
C ILE A 473 -20.28 -4.42 -16.87
N SER A 474 -20.34 -5.68 -16.39
CA SER A 474 -20.93 -6.79 -17.15
C SER A 474 -22.37 -6.52 -17.57
N GLN A 475 -23.22 -6.03 -16.66
CA GLN A 475 -24.63 -5.72 -16.93
C GLN A 475 -24.79 -4.58 -17.97
N VAL A 476 -24.00 -3.51 -17.83
CA VAL A 476 -24.01 -2.37 -18.77
C VAL A 476 -23.54 -2.79 -20.17
N LEU A 477 -22.49 -3.62 -20.25
CA LEU A 477 -21.99 -4.13 -21.52
C LEU A 477 -22.96 -5.12 -22.18
N LEU A 478 -23.62 -5.97 -21.38
CA LEU A 478 -24.66 -6.86 -21.87
C LEU A 478 -25.86 -6.07 -22.43
N MET A 479 -26.25 -4.99 -21.74
CA MET A 479 -27.28 -4.07 -22.22
C MET A 479 -26.89 -3.46 -23.58
N GLY A 480 -25.65 -3.00 -23.72
CA GLY A 480 -25.12 -2.49 -24.99
C GLY A 480 -25.15 -3.54 -26.12
N SER A 481 -24.76 -4.78 -25.81
CA SER A 481 -24.75 -5.90 -26.78
C SER A 481 -26.15 -6.35 -27.23
N LEU A 482 -27.15 -6.26 -26.35
CA LEU A 482 -28.53 -6.64 -26.68
C LEU A 482 -29.31 -5.52 -27.37
N SER A 483 -28.96 -4.26 -27.10
CA SER A 483 -29.56 -3.10 -27.76
C SER A 483 -29.27 -3.05 -29.26
N THR A 484 -28.22 -3.71 -29.75
CA THR A 484 -27.87 -3.77 -31.18
C THR A 484 -28.60 -4.88 -31.94
N ARG A 485 -29.31 -5.77 -31.25
CA ARG A 485 -30.02 -6.92 -31.84
C ARG A 485 -31.53 -6.71 -31.95
N ASP A 486 -32.00 -5.46 -31.95
CA ASP A 486 -33.42 -5.08 -32.01
C ASP A 486 -34.31 -5.87 -31.04
N ALA A 487 -33.85 -6.01 -29.79
CA ALA A 487 -34.57 -6.68 -28.71
C ALA A 487 -35.16 -5.65 -27.70
N PRO A 488 -36.11 -4.78 -28.09
CA PRO A 488 -36.59 -3.67 -27.26
C PRO A 488 -37.27 -4.13 -25.97
N LYS A 489 -37.79 -5.36 -25.93
CA LYS A 489 -38.40 -5.94 -24.72
C LYS A 489 -37.38 -6.34 -23.64
N ALA A 490 -36.11 -6.57 -24.01
CA ALA A 490 -35.08 -7.03 -23.08
C ALA A 490 -34.36 -5.88 -22.34
N THR A 491 -34.27 -4.71 -22.96
CA THR A 491 -33.54 -3.54 -22.42
C THR A 491 -34.10 -3.02 -21.09
N PRO A 492 -35.44 -2.85 -20.92
CA PRO A 492 -35.99 -2.38 -19.65
C PRO A 492 -35.75 -3.36 -18.50
N LEU A 493 -35.77 -4.66 -18.80
CA LEU A 493 -35.54 -5.72 -17.82
C LEU A 493 -34.08 -5.66 -17.32
N ILE A 494 -33.11 -5.51 -18.20
CA ILE A 494 -31.69 -5.47 -17.81
C ILE A 494 -31.33 -4.19 -17.04
N LEU A 495 -32.00 -3.07 -17.30
CA LEU A 495 -31.79 -1.82 -16.57
C LEU A 495 -32.04 -1.97 -15.06
N VAL A 496 -32.91 -2.89 -14.64
CA VAL A 496 -33.20 -3.16 -13.23
C VAL A 496 -32.00 -3.80 -12.51
N LEU A 497 -31.15 -4.57 -13.22
CA LEU A 497 -30.05 -5.32 -12.61
C LEU A 497 -28.96 -4.41 -11.98
N PRO A 498 -28.44 -3.37 -12.64
CA PRO A 498 -27.51 -2.43 -12.00
C PRO A 498 -28.09 -1.77 -10.76
N VAL A 499 -29.36 -1.38 -10.80
CA VAL A 499 -30.05 -0.74 -9.66
C VAL A 499 -30.12 -1.70 -8.47
N LEU A 500 -30.54 -2.96 -8.71
CA LEU A 500 -30.55 -4.00 -7.67
C LEU A 500 -29.15 -4.31 -7.14
N THR A 501 -28.13 -4.29 -8.00
CA THR A 501 -26.74 -4.57 -7.62
C THR A 501 -26.16 -3.45 -6.76
N ILE A 502 -26.46 -2.18 -7.07
CA ILE A 502 -26.07 -1.02 -6.26
C ILE A 502 -26.80 -1.06 -4.91
N TRP A 503 -28.10 -1.35 -4.91
CA TRP A 503 -28.89 -1.49 -3.69
C TRP A 503 -28.34 -2.61 -2.79
N PHE A 504 -28.03 -3.78 -3.37
CA PHE A 504 -27.36 -4.87 -2.67
C PHE A 504 -26.01 -4.45 -2.07
N HIS A 505 -25.18 -3.72 -2.83
CA HIS A 505 -23.91 -3.21 -2.34
C HIS A 505 -24.09 -2.28 -1.14
N GLN A 506 -25.06 -1.37 -1.17
CA GLN A 506 -25.35 -0.47 -0.04
C GLN A 506 -25.76 -1.25 1.22
N ILE A 507 -26.58 -2.30 1.07
CA ILE A 507 -26.97 -3.19 2.19
C ILE A 507 -25.73 -3.87 2.78
N CYS A 508 -24.89 -4.48 1.93
CA CYS A 508 -23.68 -5.17 2.37
C CYS A 508 -22.69 -4.20 3.03
N LYS A 509 -22.56 -2.99 2.47
CA LYS A 509 -21.71 -1.92 3.01
C LYS A 509 -22.18 -1.54 4.42
N GLY A 510 -23.45 -1.20 4.59
CA GLY A 510 -24.02 -0.84 5.89
C GLY A 510 -23.94 -1.97 6.92
N ARG A 511 -24.10 -3.23 6.49
CA ARG A 511 -24.13 -4.39 7.39
C ARG A 511 -22.75 -4.89 7.81
N PHE A 512 -21.79 -4.97 6.89
CA PHE A 512 -20.52 -5.68 7.11
C PHE A 512 -19.29 -4.79 7.15
N GLU A 513 -19.27 -3.65 6.44
CA GLU A 513 -18.05 -2.82 6.32
C GLU A 513 -17.60 -2.27 7.68
N SER A 514 -18.53 -2.01 8.59
CA SER A 514 -18.22 -1.54 9.95
C SER A 514 -17.26 -2.49 10.69
N ALA A 515 -17.33 -3.80 10.48
CA ALA A 515 -16.43 -4.77 11.12
C ALA A 515 -14.96 -4.68 10.62
N PHE A 516 -14.73 -4.00 9.50
CA PHE A 516 -13.40 -3.83 8.91
C PHE A 516 -12.80 -2.46 9.20
N VAL A 517 -13.66 -1.45 9.40
CA VAL A 517 -13.26 -0.05 9.62
C VAL A 517 -13.26 0.30 11.10
N LYS A 518 -14.27 -0.13 11.86
CA LYS A 518 -14.46 0.18 13.27
C LYS A 518 -14.14 -1.03 14.13
N PHE A 519 -13.51 -0.80 15.29
CA PHE A 519 -13.27 -1.85 16.26
C PHE A 519 -14.34 -1.79 17.36
N PRO A 520 -15.15 -2.85 17.57
CA PRO A 520 -16.22 -2.85 18.56
C PRO A 520 -15.67 -2.68 19.99
N LEU A 521 -16.27 -1.75 20.75
CA LEU A 521 -15.84 -1.47 22.13
C LEU A 521 -16.09 -2.64 23.08
N GLN A 522 -17.14 -3.44 22.84
CA GLN A 522 -17.42 -4.65 23.62
C GLN A 522 -16.27 -5.64 23.49
N ASP A 523 -15.81 -5.91 22.26
CA ASP A 523 -14.71 -6.85 22.01
C ASP A 523 -13.39 -6.32 22.61
N ALA A 524 -13.16 -5.01 22.54
CA ALA A 524 -12.02 -4.37 23.19
C ALA A 524 -12.02 -4.60 24.71
N MET A 525 -13.16 -4.35 25.36
CA MET A 525 -13.31 -4.51 26.81
C MET A 525 -13.20 -5.98 27.24
N VAL A 526 -13.84 -6.90 26.53
CA VAL A 526 -13.73 -8.34 26.79
C VAL A 526 -12.27 -8.78 26.72
N LYS A 527 -11.55 -8.35 25.68
CA LYS A 527 -10.12 -8.69 25.54
C LYS A 527 -9.26 -8.10 26.66
N ASP A 528 -9.49 -6.84 27.03
CA ASP A 528 -8.77 -6.19 28.12
C ASP A 528 -9.02 -6.85 29.48
N THR A 529 -10.27 -7.25 29.77
CA THR A 529 -10.61 -7.94 31.02
C THR A 529 -9.99 -9.33 31.11
N LEU A 530 -10.00 -10.11 30.01
CA LEU A 530 -9.35 -11.42 29.95
C LEU A 530 -7.84 -11.32 30.12
N GLU A 531 -7.19 -10.32 29.50
CA GLU A 531 -5.76 -10.13 29.64
C GLU A 531 -5.37 -9.70 31.06
N ARG A 532 -6.12 -8.79 31.69
CA ARG A 532 -5.89 -8.41 33.09
C ARG A 532 -6.06 -9.60 34.05
N ALA A 533 -7.01 -10.49 33.77
CA ALA A 533 -7.22 -11.70 34.56
C ALA A 533 -6.07 -12.72 34.38
N THR A 534 -5.51 -12.81 33.17
CA THR A 534 -4.44 -13.77 32.83
C THR A 534 -3.06 -13.26 33.30
N GLU A 535 -2.76 -11.98 33.11
CA GLU A 535 -1.47 -11.34 33.41
C GLU A 535 -1.66 -10.06 34.25
N PRO A 536 -2.03 -10.14 35.54
CA PRO A 536 -2.35 -8.96 36.35
C PRO A 536 -1.15 -8.06 36.68
N LYS A 537 0.08 -8.60 36.60
CA LYS A 537 1.33 -7.87 36.93
C LYS A 537 2.03 -7.27 35.71
N LEU A 538 1.39 -7.25 34.55
CA LEU A 538 1.98 -6.74 33.33
C LEU A 538 2.22 -5.23 33.41
N ASN A 539 3.49 -4.82 33.27
CA ASN A 539 3.81 -3.40 33.07
C ASN A 539 3.69 -3.04 31.57
N LEU A 540 2.51 -2.53 31.20
CA LEU A 540 2.22 -2.15 29.82
C LEU A 540 3.07 -0.96 29.33
N LYS A 541 3.49 -0.06 30.25
CA LYS A 541 4.30 1.11 29.92
C LYS A 541 5.62 0.67 29.31
N VAL A 542 6.35 -0.22 29.99
CA VAL A 542 7.64 -0.75 29.53
C VAL A 542 7.49 -1.50 28.21
N TYR A 543 6.41 -2.28 28.04
CA TYR A 543 6.15 -3.01 26.80
C TYR A 543 5.93 -2.09 25.59
N LEU A 544 5.25 -0.95 25.77
CA LEU A 544 4.87 -0.05 24.67
C LEU A 544 5.90 1.07 24.41
N GLN A 545 6.71 1.44 25.39
CA GLN A 545 7.57 2.61 25.34
C GLN A 545 8.56 2.59 24.16
N ASP A 546 9.13 1.42 23.83
CA ASP A 546 10.11 1.29 22.75
C ASP A 546 9.53 0.71 21.45
N ALA A 547 8.21 0.45 21.40
CA ALA A 547 7.57 -0.21 20.28
C ALA A 547 7.63 0.64 18.99
N TYR A 548 7.33 1.94 19.12
CA TYR A 548 7.21 2.90 18.02
C TYR A 548 8.38 3.89 17.95
N VAL A 549 9.54 3.51 18.49
CA VAL A 549 10.79 4.22 18.23
C VAL A 549 11.24 3.92 16.81
N HIS A 550 11.66 4.94 16.07
CA HIS A 550 12.16 4.78 14.70
C HIS A 550 13.33 3.77 14.71
N PRO A 551 13.38 2.80 13.77
CA PRO A 551 14.32 1.67 13.83
C PRO A 551 15.80 2.06 13.99
N VAL A 552 16.16 3.24 13.50
CA VAL A 552 17.51 3.82 13.58
C VAL A 552 17.94 4.23 14.99
N PHE A 553 17.01 4.41 15.92
CA PHE A 553 17.30 4.73 17.33
C PHE A 553 17.10 3.53 18.27
N LYS A 554 16.74 2.34 17.76
CA LYS A 554 16.58 1.16 18.61
C LYS A 554 17.95 0.68 19.11
N GLY A 555 18.11 0.60 20.43
CA GLY A 555 19.36 0.19 21.10
C GLY A 555 20.13 1.30 21.83
N ILE A 556 19.55 2.50 21.96
CA ILE A 556 20.14 3.64 22.69
C ILE A 556 19.21 4.02 23.84
N GLU A 557 19.76 4.14 25.06
CA GLU A 557 19.03 4.69 26.20
C GLU A 557 18.82 6.18 25.98
N PHE A 558 17.56 6.62 25.97
CA PHE A 558 17.21 8.02 25.88
C PHE A 558 17.18 8.61 27.30
N GLU A 559 17.75 9.80 27.52
CA GLU A 559 17.36 10.64 28.65
C GLU A 559 15.89 11.04 28.45
N ARG A 560 15.03 10.52 29.31
CA ARG A 560 13.57 10.70 29.24
C ARG A 560 13.09 11.42 30.50
N PRO A 561 12.00 12.20 30.43
CA PRO A 561 11.42 12.84 31.61
C PRO A 561 11.11 11.80 32.70
N PRO A 562 11.22 12.19 33.98
CA PRO A 562 11.23 11.27 35.11
C PRO A 562 9.97 10.40 35.18
N VAL A 563 10.16 9.17 35.67
CA VAL A 563 9.08 8.24 36.02
C VAL A 563 8.20 8.91 37.07
N ILE A 564 6.98 9.29 36.68
CA ILE A 564 5.95 9.66 37.65
C ILE A 564 5.47 8.35 38.28
N ASP A 565 5.87 8.11 39.53
CA ASP A 565 5.30 7.06 40.38
C ASP A 565 3.80 7.33 40.58
N GLU A 566 2.98 6.30 40.38
CA GLU A 566 1.51 6.36 40.36
C GLU A 566 0.84 6.63 41.73
N GLU A 567 1.54 7.17 42.73
CA GLU A 567 0.96 7.41 44.06
C GLU A 567 0.98 8.87 44.57
N GLU A 568 1.59 9.83 43.88
CA GLU A 568 1.47 11.24 44.29
C GLU A 568 1.00 12.15 43.16
N ASN A 569 -0.29 12.52 43.26
CA ASN A 569 -0.93 13.69 42.66
C ASN A 569 -0.82 13.79 41.14
N ASN A 570 -1.93 13.63 40.41
CA ASN A 570 -2.10 14.34 39.14
C ASN A 570 -2.11 15.83 39.46
N PRO A 571 -1.03 16.61 39.25
CA PRO A 571 -1.18 18.05 39.34
C PRO A 571 -2.00 18.41 38.11
N LEU A 572 -3.00 19.27 38.27
CA LEU A 572 -3.49 20.04 37.13
C LEU A 572 -2.24 20.64 36.47
N VAL A 573 -1.89 20.17 35.26
CA VAL A 573 -0.70 20.62 34.55
C VAL A 573 -0.81 22.14 34.45
N SER A 574 0.06 22.84 35.18
CA SER A 574 0.12 24.29 35.16
C SER A 574 0.51 24.73 33.76
N THR A 575 -0.44 25.18 32.96
CA THR A 575 -0.17 25.81 31.66
C THR A 575 0.82 26.96 31.88
N LYS A 576 1.98 26.94 31.22
CA LYS A 576 2.97 28.05 31.24
C LYS A 576 2.47 29.29 30.48
N ARG A 577 1.17 29.56 30.45
CA ARG A 577 0.62 30.81 29.92
C ARG A 577 0.95 31.93 30.88
N ASN A 578 2.06 32.62 30.64
CA ASN A 578 2.28 33.93 31.23
C ASN A 578 1.20 34.88 30.71
N SER A 579 0.18 35.12 31.53
CA SER A 579 -0.72 36.25 31.35
C SER A 579 0.13 37.51 31.34
N CYS A 580 0.36 38.06 30.15
CA CYS A 580 0.96 39.38 29.97
C CYS A 580 -0.02 40.44 30.49
N ARG A 581 -0.12 40.58 31.81
CA ARG A 581 -0.78 41.71 32.47
C ARG A 581 0.28 42.81 32.58
N GLY A 582 0.30 43.69 31.58
CA GLY A 582 1.25 44.81 31.52
C GLY A 582 1.20 45.66 32.79
N SER A 583 2.33 45.71 33.51
CA SER A 583 2.58 46.68 34.57
C SER A 583 3.38 47.85 33.99
N LYS A 584 2.81 49.06 34.08
CA LYS A 584 3.57 50.31 34.07
C LYS A 584 3.13 51.14 35.28
N THR A 585 3.90 51.02 36.36
CA THR A 585 4.18 52.07 37.36
C THR A 585 5.28 52.98 36.78
N GLY A 586 5.37 54.29 36.99
CA GLY A 586 4.58 55.29 37.70
C GLY A 586 5.31 56.64 37.69
N SER A 587 4.57 57.73 37.99
CA SER A 587 5.01 59.08 38.45
C SER A 587 5.78 59.96 37.44
N ILE A 588 5.57 61.27 37.28
CA ILE A 588 5.32 62.39 38.22
C ILE A 588 4.63 63.55 37.45
N GLY A 589 3.73 64.31 38.10
CA GLY A 589 3.66 65.76 37.83
C GLY A 589 2.32 66.46 37.57
N SER A 590 1.40 66.45 38.56
CA SER A 590 0.62 67.62 39.04
C SER A 590 -0.42 68.28 38.08
N PRO A 591 -1.31 69.17 38.57
CA PRO A 591 -2.76 68.92 38.54
C PRO A 591 -3.52 69.94 37.67
N ASP A 592 -4.79 69.65 37.37
CA ASP A 592 -5.89 70.59 37.62
C ASP A 592 -7.18 70.11 36.97
N SER A 593 -8.22 69.97 37.82
CA SER A 593 -9.61 70.36 37.54
C SER A 593 -10.36 69.59 36.42
N VAL A 594 -11.67 69.36 36.41
CA VAL A 594 -12.86 69.64 37.22
C VAL A 594 -14.00 68.99 36.39
N VAL A 595 -15.07 68.53 37.04
CA VAL A 595 -16.45 68.29 36.48
C VAL A 595 -16.64 67.03 35.62
N CYS A 596 -17.42 66.03 36.09
CA CYS A 596 -18.90 65.95 36.00
C CYS A 596 -19.35 65.83 34.52
N ILE A 597 -20.17 64.90 34.04
CA ILE A 597 -21.41 64.30 34.56
C ILE A 597 -21.82 63.19 33.56
N THR A 598 -22.64 62.27 34.07
CA THR A 598 -23.50 61.25 33.45
C THR A 598 -23.90 61.41 31.98
N GLU A 599 -24.04 60.29 31.26
CA GLU A 599 -25.32 59.54 31.12
C GLU A 599 -25.06 58.05 30.88
#